data_AF-A0A6C0BQT4-F1
#
_entry.id   AF-A0A6C0BQT4-F1
#
_cell.length_a   1.000
_cell.length_b   1.000
_cell.length_c   1.000
_cell.angle_alpha   90.00
_cell.angle_beta   90.00
_cell.angle_gamma   90.00
#
_symmetry.space_group_name_H-M   'P 1'
#
loop_
_entity.id
_entity.type
_entity.pdbx_description
1 polymer ?
#
loop_
_entity_poly.entity_id
_entity_poly.type
_entity_poly.pdbx_seq_one_letter_code
_entity_poly.pdbx_strand_id
1 'polypeptide(L)'
;MFYISNTTVYQLAYQTACLLKKSQYKLQKIKWSYGESNPDTEFSQLACQCCKRAWTNMKKMYDEYEHINIKCYPPDITIMFTLNNKSIYKHIELKSSKKNTLIGSTINTLDINQPLIFCLRPSSQRTNNCKYQIRYSKYYQAVGRTTVDKFQDRTPRPNLNFTKMFEIDRTFQDNEDKTNSENWIEHYSQCALNRLNRPNNSVNCKKSWQDDLILCIKKKVLEEFIHETTIINFKKIKAKILK
;
A
#
# COMPACT_ATOMS: atom_id res chain seq x y z
N MET A 1 13.60 11.92 -27.28
CA MET A 1 13.43 12.18 -25.83
C MET A 1 13.58 10.86 -25.12
N PHE A 2 14.51 10.72 -24.17
CA PHE A 2 14.64 9.48 -23.38
C PHE A 2 13.42 9.39 -22.46
N TYR A 3 12.62 8.35 -22.60
CA TYR A 3 11.37 8.18 -21.86
C TYR A 3 11.19 6.71 -21.48
N ILE A 4 10.78 6.48 -20.24
CA ILE A 4 10.40 5.16 -19.73
C ILE A 4 8.95 5.29 -19.25
N SER A 5 8.05 4.57 -19.91
CA SER A 5 6.62 4.62 -19.61
C SER A 5 6.30 3.98 -18.26
N ASN A 6 5.17 4.36 -17.65
CA ASN A 6 4.71 3.71 -16.42
C ASN A 6 4.36 2.23 -16.66
N THR A 7 3.80 1.89 -17.82
CA THR A 7 3.56 0.51 -18.24
C THR A 7 4.87 -0.30 -18.32
N THR A 8 5.95 0.28 -18.84
CA THR A 8 7.27 -0.37 -18.87
C THR A 8 7.76 -0.68 -17.44
N VAL A 9 7.62 0.26 -16.51
CA VAL A 9 8.00 0.04 -15.10
C VAL A 9 7.10 -1.01 -14.45
N TYR A 10 5.81 -1.03 -14.77
CA TYR A 10 4.87 -2.00 -14.23
C TYR A 10 5.12 -3.42 -14.77
N GLN A 11 5.45 -3.56 -16.06
CA GLN A 11 5.90 -4.82 -16.65
C GLN A 11 7.23 -5.28 -16.01
N LEU A 12 8.16 -4.37 -15.75
CA LEU A 12 9.39 -4.67 -15.02
C LEU A 12 9.10 -5.14 -13.59
N ALA A 13 8.12 -4.55 -12.90
CA ALA A 13 7.68 -5.01 -11.58
C ALA A 13 7.12 -6.43 -11.61
N TYR A 14 6.29 -6.75 -12.61
CA TYR A 14 5.80 -8.11 -12.82
C TYR A 14 6.93 -9.11 -13.03
N GLN A 15 7.87 -8.82 -13.95
CA GLN A 15 9.02 -9.70 -14.22
C GLN A 15 9.93 -9.85 -12.99
N THR A 16 10.09 -8.78 -12.20
CA THR A 16 10.81 -8.80 -10.93
C THR A 16 10.11 -9.73 -9.92
N ALA A 17 8.78 -9.63 -9.81
CA ALA A 17 7.98 -10.48 -8.95
C ALA A 17 8.07 -11.96 -9.36
N CYS A 18 8.05 -12.28 -10.66
CA CYS A 18 8.29 -13.62 -11.21
C CYS A 18 9.63 -14.20 -10.73
N LEU A 19 10.70 -13.41 -10.79
CA LEU A 19 12.03 -13.85 -10.34
C LEU A 19 12.11 -14.00 -8.81
N LEU A 20 11.43 -13.14 -8.06
CA LEU A 20 11.30 -13.27 -6.61
C LEU A 20 10.55 -14.56 -6.23
N LYS A 21 9.41 -14.85 -6.88
CA LYS A 21 8.63 -16.09 -6.67
C LYS A 21 9.50 -17.34 -6.89
N LYS A 22 10.40 -17.32 -7.88
CA LYS A 22 11.37 -18.40 -8.16
C LYS A 22 12.54 -18.45 -7.18
N SER A 23 12.79 -17.40 -6.41
CA SER A 23 13.94 -17.27 -5.50
C SER A 23 13.65 -17.74 -4.07
N GLN A 24 12.77 -18.74 -3.88
CA GLN A 24 12.32 -19.22 -2.55
C GLN A 24 13.48 -19.55 -1.61
N TYR A 25 14.51 -20.25 -2.09
CA TYR A 25 15.70 -20.58 -1.30
C TYR A 25 16.42 -19.34 -0.76
N LYS A 26 16.51 -18.28 -1.56
CA LYS A 26 17.11 -17.01 -1.13
C LYS A 26 16.20 -16.30 -0.11
N LEU A 27 14.88 -16.30 -0.34
CA LEU A 27 13.90 -15.72 0.58
C LEU A 27 13.90 -16.40 1.96
N GLN A 28 14.11 -17.72 1.99
CA GLN A 28 14.24 -18.50 3.22
C GLN A 28 15.51 -18.16 4.03
N LYS A 29 16.58 -17.74 3.35
CA LYS A 29 17.83 -17.34 3.98
C LYS A 29 17.84 -15.92 4.54
N ILE A 30 16.85 -15.10 4.15
CA ILE A 30 16.78 -13.72 4.60
C ILE A 30 16.53 -13.66 6.11
N LYS A 31 17.32 -12.84 6.80
CA LYS A 31 17.07 -12.49 8.20
C LYS A 31 15.98 -11.42 8.26
N TRP A 32 14.75 -11.90 8.40
CA TRP A 32 13.57 -11.06 8.55
C TRP A 32 13.58 -10.36 9.90
N SER A 33 13.44 -9.04 9.89
CA SER A 33 13.36 -8.28 11.14
C SER A 33 12.03 -8.56 11.86
N TYR A 34 12.09 -8.57 13.20
CA TYR A 34 10.90 -8.60 14.06
C TYR A 34 10.38 -7.16 14.23
N GLY A 35 9.47 -6.73 13.36
CA GLY A 35 8.84 -5.41 13.44
C GLY A 35 8.56 -4.79 12.07
N GLU A 36 7.86 -3.66 12.05
CA GLU A 36 7.46 -2.93 10.83
C GLU A 36 8.50 -1.89 10.38
N SER A 37 9.58 -1.69 11.15
CA SER A 37 10.39 -0.45 11.09
C SER A 37 11.85 -0.60 10.69
N ASN A 38 12.39 -1.81 10.58
CA ASN A 38 13.66 -2.01 9.89
C ASN A 38 13.36 -2.39 8.44
N PRO A 39 13.91 -1.69 7.43
CA PRO A 39 13.78 -2.15 6.06
C PRO A 39 14.32 -3.57 6.05
N ASP A 40 13.55 -4.52 5.50
CA ASP A 40 14.04 -5.88 5.29
C ASP A 40 15.15 -5.81 4.22
N THR A 41 16.33 -5.30 4.59
CA THR A 41 17.35 -4.81 3.66
C THR A 41 17.81 -5.91 2.74
N GLU A 42 17.93 -7.14 3.25
CA GLU A 42 18.27 -8.31 2.45
C GLU A 42 17.17 -8.66 1.43
N PHE A 43 15.89 -8.46 1.77
CA PHE A 43 14.79 -8.61 0.82
C PHE A 43 14.83 -7.53 -0.26
N SER A 44 15.02 -6.27 0.12
CA SER A 44 15.14 -5.16 -0.83
C SER A 44 16.35 -5.32 -1.76
N GLN A 45 17.48 -5.81 -1.24
CA GLN A 45 18.66 -6.15 -2.03
C GLN A 45 18.36 -7.28 -3.01
N LEU A 46 17.71 -8.37 -2.56
CA LEU A 46 17.30 -9.46 -3.43
C LEU A 46 16.33 -8.97 -4.52
N ALA A 47 15.38 -8.11 -4.16
CA ALA A 47 14.43 -7.51 -5.10
C ALA A 47 15.14 -6.64 -6.14
N CYS A 48 16.11 -5.81 -5.73
CA CYS A 48 16.96 -5.04 -6.64
C CYS A 48 17.76 -5.95 -7.60
N GLN A 49 18.32 -7.06 -7.11
CA GLN A 49 19.01 -8.04 -7.96
C GLN A 49 18.06 -8.69 -8.96
N CYS A 50 16.85 -9.06 -8.52
CA CYS A 50 15.80 -9.60 -9.38
C CYS A 50 15.38 -8.57 -10.43
N CYS A 51 15.25 -7.29 -10.07
CA CYS A 51 14.90 -6.20 -10.99
C CYS A 51 15.95 -5.99 -12.08
N LYS A 52 17.24 -5.99 -11.71
CA LYS A 52 18.34 -5.95 -12.70
C LYS A 52 18.26 -7.10 -13.69
N ARG A 53 18.05 -8.32 -13.19
CA ARG A 53 17.90 -9.52 -14.03
C ARG A 53 16.64 -9.47 -14.90
N ALA A 54 15.53 -8.99 -14.36
CA ALA A 54 14.28 -8.80 -15.10
C ALA A 54 14.49 -7.83 -16.27
N TRP A 55 15.18 -6.71 -16.03
CA TRP A 55 15.52 -5.75 -17.08
C TRP A 55 16.41 -6.38 -18.15
N THR A 56 17.47 -7.11 -17.77
CA THR A 56 18.30 -7.85 -18.74
C THR A 56 17.48 -8.80 -19.61
N ASN A 57 16.45 -9.44 -19.07
CA ASN A 57 15.55 -10.29 -19.85
C ASN A 57 14.65 -9.48 -20.78
N MET A 58 14.10 -8.35 -20.32
CA MET A 58 13.30 -7.46 -21.16
C MET A 58 14.09 -6.90 -22.34
N LYS A 59 15.37 -6.56 -22.14
CA LYS A 59 16.26 -6.11 -23.24
C LYS A 59 16.46 -7.14 -24.35
N LYS A 60 16.24 -8.43 -24.07
CA LYS A 60 16.30 -9.49 -25.09
C LYS A 60 15.00 -9.62 -25.89
N MET A 61 13.92 -9.00 -25.41
CA MET A 61 12.59 -9.08 -26.03
C MET A 61 12.25 -7.81 -26.81
N TYR A 62 12.90 -6.68 -26.48
CA TYR A 62 12.59 -5.37 -27.04
C TYR A 62 13.90 -4.61 -27.33
N ASP A 63 14.22 -4.43 -28.61
CA ASP A 63 15.46 -3.80 -29.08
C ASP A 63 15.59 -2.34 -28.63
N GLU A 64 14.46 -1.64 -28.47
CA GLU A 64 14.39 -0.26 -27.98
C GLU A 64 15.02 -0.07 -26.58
N TYR A 65 15.20 -1.15 -25.81
CA TYR A 65 15.81 -1.11 -24.48
C TYR A 65 17.30 -1.48 -24.47
N GLU A 66 17.89 -1.91 -25.58
CA GLU A 66 19.23 -2.49 -25.66
C GLU A 66 20.30 -1.64 -24.94
N HIS A 67 20.32 -0.35 -25.27
CA HIS A 67 21.30 0.63 -24.78
C HIS A 67 20.94 1.29 -23.45
N ILE A 68 19.80 0.92 -22.86
CA ILE A 68 19.34 1.49 -21.59
C ILE A 68 19.89 0.65 -20.44
N ASN A 69 20.72 1.28 -19.61
CA ASN A 69 21.28 0.65 -18.42
C ASN A 69 20.44 1.00 -17.19
N ILE A 70 20.37 0.09 -16.22
CA ILE A 70 19.71 0.36 -14.93
C ILE A 70 20.62 0.13 -13.74
N LYS A 71 20.45 0.97 -12.71
CA LYS A 71 20.86 0.68 -11.33
C LYS A 71 19.61 0.62 -10.46
N CYS A 72 19.63 -0.22 -9.42
CA CYS A 72 18.52 -0.38 -8.47
C CYS A 72 19.04 -0.20 -7.05
N TYR A 73 18.30 0.53 -6.22
CA TYR A 73 18.69 0.89 -4.87
C TYR A 73 17.58 0.58 -3.84
N PRO A 74 17.92 0.01 -2.66
CA PRO A 74 17.02 -0.19 -1.52
C PRO A 74 16.69 1.15 -0.83
N PRO A 75 15.70 1.23 0.10
CA PRO A 75 14.94 0.16 0.77
C PRO A 75 13.74 -0.40 -0.02
N ASP A 76 13.22 0.33 -0.99
CA ASP A 76 12.29 -0.19 -1.99
C ASP A 76 13.08 -0.56 -3.26
N ILE A 77 12.51 -0.48 -4.47
CA ILE A 77 13.30 -0.54 -5.70
C ILE A 77 13.26 0.83 -6.37
N THR A 78 14.22 1.70 -6.03
CA THR A 78 14.49 2.91 -6.82
C THR A 78 15.34 2.52 -8.01
N ILE A 79 14.79 2.68 -9.22
CA ILE A 79 15.43 2.31 -10.48
C ILE A 79 15.92 3.59 -11.17
N MET A 80 17.21 3.66 -11.43
CA MET A 80 17.83 4.70 -12.24
C MET A 80 18.09 4.14 -13.63
N PHE A 81 17.31 4.57 -14.62
CA PHE A 81 17.52 4.27 -16.02
C PHE A 81 18.47 5.29 -16.62
N THR A 82 19.46 4.85 -17.40
CA THR A 82 20.47 5.71 -18.01
C THR A 82 20.62 5.42 -19.50
N LEU A 83 20.57 6.48 -20.32
CA LEU A 83 20.84 6.46 -21.76
C LEU A 83 21.60 7.75 -22.14
N ASN A 84 22.77 7.62 -22.78
CA ASN A 84 23.59 8.75 -23.23
C ASN A 84 23.79 9.84 -22.15
N ASN A 85 24.22 9.44 -20.95
CA ASN A 85 24.42 10.27 -19.75
C ASN A 85 23.15 10.96 -19.18
N LYS A 86 21.97 10.74 -19.75
CA LYS A 86 20.69 11.18 -19.16
C LYS A 86 20.15 10.09 -18.24
N SER A 87 19.60 10.50 -17.09
CA SER A 87 19.05 9.55 -16.12
C SER A 87 17.59 9.88 -15.78
N ILE A 88 16.78 8.83 -15.64
CA ILE A 88 15.38 8.91 -15.18
C ILE A 88 15.22 7.97 -14.00
N TYR A 89 14.56 8.45 -12.94
CA TYR A 89 14.26 7.65 -11.76
C TYR A 89 12.81 7.18 -11.79
N LYS A 90 12.60 5.91 -11.46
CA LYS A 90 11.29 5.31 -11.24
C LYS A 90 11.33 4.46 -9.98
N HIS A 91 10.16 4.13 -9.45
CA HIS A 91 10.04 3.47 -8.15
C HIS A 91 9.11 2.26 -8.25
N ILE A 92 9.47 1.17 -7.56
CA ILE A 92 8.59 0.05 -7.26
C ILE A 92 8.59 -0.11 -5.75
N GLU A 93 7.41 0.00 -5.14
CA GLU A 93 7.21 -0.20 -3.71
C GLU A 93 7.40 -1.67 -3.34
N LEU A 94 8.02 -1.92 -2.19
CA LEU A 94 8.17 -3.24 -1.59
C LEU A 94 7.45 -3.29 -0.25
N LYS A 95 6.68 -4.36 -0.03
CA LYS A 95 6.10 -4.68 1.28
C LYS A 95 6.33 -6.13 1.65
N SER A 96 6.47 -6.38 2.95
CA SER A 96 6.58 -7.72 3.51
C SER A 96 5.76 -7.81 4.80
N SER A 97 5.11 -8.96 5.04
CA SER A 97 4.36 -9.20 6.28
C SER A 97 4.11 -10.68 6.50
N LYS A 98 3.85 -11.10 7.75
CA LYS A 98 3.32 -12.45 8.05
C LYS A 98 1.79 -12.51 7.95
N LYS A 99 1.13 -11.36 7.77
CA LYS A 99 -0.32 -11.21 7.65
C LYS A 99 -0.68 -10.76 6.24
N ASN A 100 -1.88 -11.11 5.80
CA ASN A 100 -2.43 -10.65 4.52
C ASN A 100 -2.63 -9.14 4.46
N THR A 101 -2.71 -8.48 5.61
CA THR A 101 -2.89 -7.03 5.70
C THR A 101 -1.76 -6.36 6.46
N LEU A 102 -1.40 -5.16 6.03
CA LEU A 102 -0.44 -4.28 6.72
C LEU A 102 -0.75 -2.81 6.44
N ILE A 103 -0.26 -1.91 7.29
CA ILE A 103 -0.43 -0.47 7.11
C ILE A 103 0.45 -0.01 5.94
N GLY A 104 -0.17 0.62 4.94
CA GLY A 104 0.54 1.11 3.76
C GLY A 104 1.46 2.30 4.03
N SER A 105 2.02 2.83 2.96
CA SER A 105 2.74 4.11 2.90
C SER A 105 1.78 5.29 2.91
N THR A 106 2.31 6.48 3.22
CA THR A 106 1.54 7.74 3.24
C THR A 106 1.04 8.08 1.85
N ILE A 107 -0.29 8.01 1.65
CA ILE A 107 -0.88 8.10 0.30
C ILE A 107 -0.89 9.53 -0.26
N ASN A 108 -0.80 10.56 0.60
CA ASN A 108 -0.82 11.96 0.15
C ASN A 108 0.39 12.34 -0.72
N THR A 109 1.52 11.67 -0.52
CA THR A 109 2.78 11.93 -1.25
C THR A 109 3.14 10.78 -2.20
N LEU A 110 2.30 9.75 -2.26
CA LEU A 110 2.56 8.54 -3.04
C LEU A 110 1.89 8.66 -4.41
N ASP A 111 2.61 8.28 -5.47
CA ASP A 111 1.94 7.96 -6.72
C ASP A 111 1.15 6.66 -6.54
N ILE A 112 -0.18 6.75 -6.52
CA ILE A 112 -1.06 5.59 -6.33
C ILE A 112 -0.98 4.58 -7.50
N ASN A 113 -0.47 5.00 -8.66
CA ASN A 113 -0.26 4.15 -9.82
C ASN A 113 1.13 3.50 -9.83
N GLN A 114 2.01 3.84 -8.88
CA GLN A 114 3.31 3.19 -8.79
C GLN A 114 3.14 1.67 -8.56
N PRO A 115 4.00 0.84 -9.16
CA PRO A 115 3.99 -0.59 -8.90
C PRO A 115 4.30 -0.94 -7.45
N LEU A 116 3.69 -2.00 -6.96
CA LEU A 116 3.88 -2.58 -5.63
C LEU A 116 4.13 -4.08 -5.76
N ILE A 117 5.17 -4.58 -5.10
CA ILE A 117 5.42 -6.01 -4.90
C ILE A 117 5.28 -6.32 -3.41
N PHE A 118 4.44 -7.29 -3.09
CA PHE A 118 4.22 -7.72 -1.70
C PHE A 118 4.68 -9.19 -1.54
N CYS A 119 5.61 -9.40 -0.62
CA CYS A 119 6.03 -10.70 -0.10
C CYS A 119 5.27 -11.08 1.18
N LEU A 120 4.34 -12.03 1.09
CA LEU A 120 3.71 -12.65 2.24
C LEU A 120 4.62 -13.75 2.80
N ARG A 121 5.12 -13.50 4.00
CA ARG A 121 6.01 -14.39 4.76
C ARG A 121 5.18 -15.51 5.41
N PRO A 122 5.68 -16.75 5.44
CA PRO A 122 5.02 -17.83 6.14
C PRO A 122 4.94 -17.52 7.65
N SER A 123 3.82 -17.89 8.28
CA SER A 123 3.54 -17.62 9.70
C SER A 123 4.46 -18.41 10.63
N SER A 124 4.86 -19.62 10.22
CA SER A 124 5.87 -20.46 10.88
C SER A 124 7.04 -20.66 9.93
N GLN A 125 8.28 -20.56 10.41
CA GLN A 125 9.46 -20.98 9.65
C GLN A 125 9.85 -22.44 9.94
N ARG A 126 9.11 -23.14 10.80
CA ARG A 126 9.50 -24.45 11.35
C ARG A 126 9.24 -25.65 10.45
N THR A 127 8.56 -25.48 9.31
CA THR A 127 8.28 -26.58 8.39
C THR A 127 8.95 -26.35 7.05
N ASN A 128 9.62 -27.38 6.52
CA ASN A 128 10.39 -27.37 5.27
C ASN A 128 9.58 -27.00 3.99
N ASN A 129 8.27 -26.78 4.10
CA ASN A 129 7.36 -26.41 3.01
C ASN A 129 6.78 -24.99 3.11
N CYS A 130 7.32 -24.14 3.98
CA CYS A 130 6.86 -22.76 4.11
C CYS A 130 7.28 -21.90 2.91
N LYS A 131 6.37 -21.77 1.94
CA LYS A 131 6.58 -20.96 0.74
C LYS A 131 6.24 -19.49 1.02
N TYR A 132 7.13 -18.61 0.60
CA TYR A 132 6.86 -17.18 0.50
C TYR A 132 5.95 -16.95 -0.69
N GLN A 133 4.83 -16.25 -0.48
CA GLN A 133 3.93 -15.90 -1.57
C GLN A 133 4.27 -14.50 -2.04
N ILE A 134 4.46 -14.33 -3.34
CA ILE A 134 4.75 -13.03 -3.95
C ILE A 134 3.53 -12.66 -4.80
N ARG A 135 3.07 -11.41 -4.67
CA ARG A 135 2.07 -10.81 -5.54
C ARG A 135 2.51 -9.43 -5.99
N TYR A 136 1.93 -8.94 -7.07
CA TYR A 136 2.22 -7.63 -7.63
C TYR A 136 0.91 -6.92 -8.02
N SER A 137 0.92 -5.59 -8.02
CA SER A 137 -0.18 -4.77 -8.51
C SER A 137 0.29 -3.31 -8.64
N LYS A 138 -0.55 -2.41 -9.14
CA LYS A 138 -0.42 -0.98 -8.82
C LYS A 138 -0.81 -0.75 -7.37
N TYR A 139 -0.27 0.28 -6.72
CA TYR A 139 -0.47 0.50 -5.29
C TYR A 139 -1.96 0.62 -4.92
N TYR A 140 -2.73 1.39 -5.70
CA TYR A 140 -4.17 1.60 -5.45
C TYR A 140 -4.98 0.29 -5.42
N GLN A 141 -4.56 -0.73 -6.16
CA GLN A 141 -5.27 -2.02 -6.26
C GLN A 141 -5.14 -2.83 -4.98
N ALA A 142 -4.00 -2.68 -4.29
CA ALA A 142 -3.75 -3.34 -3.01
C ALA A 142 -4.51 -2.66 -1.85
N VAL A 143 -5.01 -1.43 -2.02
CA VAL A 143 -5.67 -0.70 -0.94
C VAL A 143 -6.95 -1.40 -0.47
N GLY A 144 -6.98 -1.76 0.80
CA GLY A 144 -8.13 -2.27 1.54
C GLY A 144 -8.82 -1.15 2.31
N ARG A 145 -10.12 -0.98 2.08
CA ARG A 145 -10.99 -0.07 2.84
C ARG A 145 -11.95 -0.89 3.66
N THR A 146 -12.16 -0.49 4.90
CA THR A 146 -13.28 -0.97 5.72
C THR A 146 -14.08 0.22 6.22
N THR A 147 -15.28 -0.03 6.73
CA THR A 147 -16.13 1.03 7.30
C THR A 147 -15.71 1.39 8.74
N VAL A 148 -14.65 0.79 9.28
CA VAL A 148 -14.22 0.88 10.68
C VAL A 148 -12.70 1.01 10.81
N ASP A 149 -12.05 1.52 9.77
CA ASP A 149 -10.60 1.73 9.76
C ASP A 149 -10.20 2.73 10.86
N LYS A 150 -9.03 2.50 11.47
CA LYS A 150 -8.43 3.42 12.44
C LYS A 150 -7.56 4.44 11.70
N PHE A 151 -7.68 5.71 12.06
CA PHE A 151 -6.78 6.74 11.54
C PHE A 151 -5.39 6.62 12.18
N GLN A 152 -4.38 7.13 11.48
CA GLN A 152 -2.99 7.12 11.92
C GLN A 152 -2.56 8.55 12.32
N ASP A 153 -1.51 8.65 13.13
CA ASP A 153 -1.11 9.87 13.86
C ASP A 153 -0.71 11.07 12.98
N ARG A 154 -0.32 10.86 11.71
CA ARG A 154 0.25 11.94 10.88
C ARG A 154 -0.42 12.13 9.53
N THR A 155 -0.63 11.04 8.80
CA THR A 155 -1.17 11.08 7.43
C THR A 155 -1.97 9.82 7.12
N PRO A 156 -2.92 9.89 6.18
CA PRO A 156 -3.59 8.71 5.66
C PRO A 156 -2.62 7.63 5.19
N ARG A 157 -2.67 6.48 5.85
CA ARG A 157 -1.90 5.27 5.51
C ARG A 157 -2.86 4.09 5.43
N PRO A 158 -3.61 3.98 4.32
CA PRO A 158 -4.62 2.93 4.22
C PRO A 158 -3.99 1.55 4.30
N ASN A 159 -4.77 0.58 4.79
CA ASN A 159 -4.32 -0.80 4.84
C ASN A 159 -4.12 -1.33 3.42
N LEU A 160 -3.05 -2.09 3.22
CA LEU A 160 -2.85 -2.89 2.02
C LEU A 160 -3.35 -4.31 2.30
N ASN A 161 -3.93 -4.93 1.29
CA ASN A 161 -4.44 -6.29 1.35
C ASN A 161 -3.84 -7.13 0.22
N PHE A 162 -3.02 -8.11 0.62
CA PHE A 162 -2.36 -9.07 -0.26
C PHE A 162 -3.34 -9.79 -1.19
N THR A 163 -4.54 -10.14 -0.72
CA THR A 163 -5.48 -10.94 -1.50
C THR A 163 -6.11 -10.17 -2.67
N LYS A 164 -6.06 -8.83 -2.64
CA LYS A 164 -6.53 -7.97 -3.74
C LYS A 164 -5.53 -7.85 -4.89
N MET A 165 -4.26 -8.18 -4.64
CA MET A 165 -3.18 -8.07 -5.62
C MET A 165 -3.17 -9.27 -6.58
N PHE A 166 -2.54 -9.12 -7.74
CA PHE A 166 -2.48 -10.18 -8.75
C PHE A 166 -1.50 -11.28 -8.36
N GLU A 167 -1.92 -12.51 -8.65
CA GLU A 167 -1.09 -13.70 -8.59
C GLU A 167 -0.14 -13.76 -9.80
N ILE A 168 1.06 -14.31 -9.60
CA ILE A 168 2.13 -14.41 -10.60
C ILE A 168 2.00 -15.72 -11.39
N ASP A 169 0.77 -16.05 -11.74
CA ASP A 169 0.35 -17.38 -12.20
C ASP A 169 -0.30 -17.27 -13.58
N ARG A 170 -0.43 -16.05 -14.09
CA ARG A 170 -1.16 -15.64 -15.28
C ARG A 170 -0.27 -14.78 -16.18
N THR A 171 -0.78 -14.43 -17.36
CA THR A 171 -0.25 -13.37 -18.21
C THR A 171 -0.18 -12.04 -17.47
N PHE A 172 0.73 -11.15 -17.89
CA PHE A 172 0.83 -9.79 -17.36
C PHE A 172 -0.51 -9.07 -17.50
N GLN A 173 -1.02 -8.53 -16.38
CA GLN A 173 -2.25 -7.74 -16.33
C GLN A 173 -1.90 -6.27 -16.09
N ASP A 174 -2.17 -5.43 -17.10
CA ASP A 174 -2.19 -3.98 -16.97
C ASP A 174 -3.62 -3.46 -17.02
N ASN A 175 -4.03 -2.82 -15.94
CA ASN A 175 -5.32 -2.15 -15.85
C ASN A 175 -5.11 -0.65 -15.98
N GLU A 176 -6.16 0.07 -16.37
CA GLU A 176 -6.12 1.52 -16.48
C GLU A 176 -5.62 2.21 -15.19
N ASP A 177 -4.88 3.30 -15.38
CA ASP A 177 -4.42 4.16 -14.29
C ASP A 177 -5.60 4.83 -13.62
N LYS A 178 -5.56 4.88 -12.28
CA LYS A 178 -6.58 5.56 -11.49
C LYS A 178 -6.11 6.98 -11.19
N THR A 179 -7.01 7.95 -11.30
CA THR A 179 -6.76 9.29 -10.76
C THR A 179 -7.00 9.30 -9.26
N ASN A 180 -6.16 10.03 -8.51
CA ASN A 180 -6.31 10.13 -7.07
C ASN A 180 -7.49 11.04 -6.73
N SER A 181 -8.67 10.44 -6.54
CA SER A 181 -9.92 11.14 -6.19
C SER A 181 -10.37 10.88 -4.76
N GLU A 182 -9.64 10.09 -3.98
CA GLU A 182 -10.12 9.62 -2.68
C GLU A 182 -9.77 10.60 -1.55
N ASN A 183 -10.83 11.19 -0.96
CA ASN A 183 -10.72 11.96 0.27
C ASN A 183 -10.56 11.03 1.49
N TRP A 184 -9.31 10.65 1.78
CA TRP A 184 -9.01 9.74 2.88
C TRP A 184 -9.35 10.31 4.25
N ILE A 185 -9.29 11.63 4.43
CA ILE A 185 -9.64 12.28 5.69
C ILE A 185 -11.13 12.04 5.97
N GLU A 186 -11.99 12.29 5.00
CA GLU A 186 -13.42 12.02 5.10
C GLU A 186 -13.72 10.53 5.34
N HIS A 187 -13.01 9.63 4.63
CA HIS A 187 -13.11 8.18 4.88
C HIS A 187 -12.85 7.82 6.34
N TYR A 188 -11.75 8.32 6.92
CA TYR A 188 -11.41 8.03 8.32
C TYR A 188 -12.38 8.68 9.31
N SER A 189 -12.84 9.91 9.03
CA SER A 189 -13.87 10.57 9.84
C SER A 189 -15.15 9.74 9.89
N GLN A 190 -15.62 9.24 8.75
CA GLN A 190 -16.80 8.37 8.70
C GLN A 190 -16.55 7.04 9.42
N CYS A 191 -15.36 6.46 9.28
CA CYS A 191 -14.98 5.25 10.01
C CYS A 191 -15.03 5.46 11.53
N ALA A 192 -14.50 6.58 12.03
CA ALA A 192 -14.52 6.92 13.45
C ALA A 192 -15.96 6.99 14.00
N LEU A 193 -16.88 7.63 13.27
CA LEU A 193 -18.30 7.66 13.65
C LEU A 193 -18.96 6.28 13.61
N ASN A 194 -18.68 5.49 12.57
CA ASN A 194 -19.22 4.14 12.45
C ASN A 194 -18.76 3.21 13.59
N ARG A 195 -17.54 3.40 14.09
CA ARG A 195 -16.99 2.64 15.22
C ARG A 195 -17.74 2.93 16.52
N LEU A 196 -18.15 4.17 16.75
CA LEU A 196 -18.96 4.56 17.93
C LEU A 196 -20.37 3.98 17.92
N ASN A 197 -20.97 3.84 16.73
CA ASN A 197 -22.37 3.40 16.59
C ASN A 197 -22.53 1.87 16.60
N ARG A 198 -21.43 1.10 16.66
CA ARG A 198 -21.50 -0.38 16.66
C ARG A 198 -21.47 -0.94 18.08
N PRO A 199 -22.25 -2.01 18.36
CA PRO A 199 -22.15 -2.68 19.65
C PRO A 199 -20.73 -3.19 19.89
N ASN A 200 -20.23 -3.01 21.12
CA ASN A 200 -18.84 -3.27 21.56
C ASN A 200 -18.31 -4.70 21.34
N ASN A 201 -19.12 -5.60 20.77
CA ASN A 201 -18.81 -7.01 20.53
C ASN A 201 -18.99 -7.45 19.06
N SER A 202 -19.10 -6.52 18.10
CA SER A 202 -19.05 -6.94 16.69
C SER A 202 -17.68 -7.56 16.39
N VAL A 203 -17.69 -8.79 15.85
CA VAL A 203 -16.50 -9.64 15.63
C VAL A 203 -15.35 -8.90 14.92
N ASN A 204 -15.67 -7.86 14.14
CA ASN A 204 -14.74 -7.11 13.31
C ASN A 204 -14.39 -5.70 13.83
N CYS A 205 -14.82 -5.29 15.03
CA CYS A 205 -14.52 -3.96 15.56
C CYS A 205 -14.21 -3.99 17.06
N LYS A 206 -12.94 -4.19 17.41
CA LYS A 206 -12.45 -4.05 18.79
C LYS A 206 -12.34 -2.57 19.17
N LYS A 207 -12.64 -2.27 20.44
CA LYS A 207 -12.46 -0.94 21.03
C LYS A 207 -11.03 -0.43 20.85
N SER A 208 -10.91 0.86 20.59
CA SER A 208 -9.67 1.62 20.43
C SER A 208 -9.70 2.82 21.36
N TRP A 209 -8.54 3.28 21.84
CA TRP A 209 -8.45 4.58 22.54
C TRP A 209 -8.96 5.73 21.65
N GLN A 210 -8.84 5.60 20.33
CA GLN A 210 -9.38 6.55 19.35
C GLN A 210 -10.90 6.69 19.46
N ASP A 211 -11.61 5.64 19.88
CA ASP A 211 -13.07 5.69 20.02
C ASP A 211 -13.43 6.61 21.20
N ASP A 212 -12.73 6.49 22.33
CA ASP A 212 -12.93 7.37 23.50
C ASP A 212 -12.56 8.83 23.17
N LEU A 213 -11.48 9.06 22.41
CA LEU A 213 -11.11 10.40 21.93
C LEU A 213 -12.24 11.03 21.10
N ILE A 214 -12.75 10.31 20.11
CA ILE A 214 -13.80 10.83 19.22
C ILE A 214 -15.09 11.06 19.98
N LEU A 215 -15.41 10.22 20.97
CA LEU A 215 -16.55 10.43 21.85
C LEU A 215 -16.41 11.73 22.66
N CYS A 216 -15.23 11.99 23.23
CA CYS A 216 -14.94 13.23 23.95
C CYS A 216 -15.06 14.47 23.04
N ILE A 217 -14.51 14.40 21.83
CA ILE A 217 -14.62 15.48 20.83
C ILE A 217 -16.10 15.72 20.49
N LYS A 218 -16.83 14.66 20.15
CA LYS A 218 -18.26 14.73 19.81
C LYS A 218 -19.09 15.35 20.94
N LYS A 219 -18.80 14.98 22.20
CA LYS A 219 -19.47 15.55 23.38
C LYS A 219 -19.20 17.04 23.50
N LYS A 220 -17.94 17.48 23.42
CA LYS A 220 -17.58 18.90 23.49
C LYS A 220 -18.22 19.74 22.39
N VAL A 221 -18.16 19.28 21.14
CA VAL A 221 -18.78 19.98 19.99
C VAL A 221 -20.29 20.12 20.17
N LEU A 222 -20.96 19.10 20.71
CA LEU A 222 -22.39 19.16 21.01
C LEU A 222 -22.70 20.13 22.16
N GLU A 223 -21.89 20.13 23.22
CA GLU A 223 -22.03 21.06 24.36
C GLU A 223 -21.86 22.52 23.91
N GLU A 224 -20.80 22.82 23.16
CA GLU A 224 -20.56 24.14 22.57
C GLU A 224 -21.72 24.58 21.67
N PHE A 225 -22.17 23.70 20.77
CA PHE A 225 -23.31 23.98 19.90
C PHE A 225 -24.59 24.28 20.68
N ILE A 226 -24.87 23.56 21.77
CA ILE A 226 -26.03 23.81 22.63
C ILE A 226 -25.90 25.13 23.37
N HIS A 227 -24.71 25.48 23.87
CA HIS A 227 -24.47 26.74 24.56
C HIS A 227 -24.59 27.97 23.63
N GLU A 228 -24.10 27.86 22.40
CA GLU A 228 -24.07 28.97 21.44
C GLU A 228 -25.38 29.14 20.66
N THR A 229 -26.21 28.09 20.58
CA THR A 229 -27.42 28.09 19.77
C THR A 229 -28.66 28.41 20.60
N THR A 230 -29.38 29.48 20.24
CA THR A 230 -30.68 29.77 20.85
C THR A 230 -31.71 28.67 20.56
N ILE A 231 -32.66 28.47 21.48
CA ILE A 231 -33.74 27.48 21.34
C ILE A 231 -34.51 27.64 20.02
N ILE A 232 -34.72 28.89 19.58
CA ILE A 232 -35.42 29.21 18.33
C ILE A 232 -34.63 28.69 17.12
N ASN A 233 -33.32 28.95 17.09
CA ASN A 233 -32.45 28.48 16.00
C ASN A 233 -32.27 26.96 16.02
N PHE A 234 -32.18 26.35 17.20
CA PHE A 234 -32.10 24.89 17.33
C PHE A 234 -33.34 24.21 16.73
N LYS A 235 -34.55 24.72 17.02
CA LYS A 235 -35.80 24.20 16.44
C LYS A 235 -35.82 24.32 14.90
N LYS A 236 -35.34 25.45 14.35
CA LYS A 236 -35.23 25.65 12.90
C LYS A 236 -34.25 24.66 12.25
N ILE A 237 -33.09 24.45 12.86
CA ILE A 237 -32.07 23.49 12.37
C ILE A 237 -32.63 22.06 12.41
N LYS A 238 -33.23 21.64 13.52
CA LYS A 238 -33.84 20.31 13.65
C LYS A 238 -34.92 20.06 12.59
N ALA A 239 -35.79 21.04 12.36
CA ALA A 239 -36.84 20.94 11.33
C ALA A 239 -36.28 20.88 9.90
N LYS A 240 -35.08 21.44 9.66
CA LYS A 240 -34.39 21.36 8.36
C LYS A 240 -33.69 20.02 8.15
N ILE A 241 -33.14 19.41 9.21
CA ILE A 241 -32.40 18.13 9.14
C ILE A 241 -33.34 16.92 9.05
N LEU A 242 -34.52 16.99 9.68
CA LEU A 242 -35.49 15.88 9.73
C LEU A 242 -36.48 15.88 8.55
N LYS A 243 -36.29 16.76 7.56
CA LYS A 243 -37.00 16.73 6.26
C LYS A 243 -36.15 15.96 5.25
#